data_AF-A0A962MP33-F1
#
_entry.id   AF-A0A962MP33-F1
#
_cell.length_a   1.000
_cell.length_b   1.000
_cell.length_c   1.000
_cell.angle_alpha   90.00
_cell.angle_beta   90.00
_cell.angle_gamma   90.00
#
_symmetry.space_group_name_H-M   'P 1'
#
loop_
_entity.id
_entity.type
_entity.pdbx_description
1 polymer ?
#
loop_
_entity_poly.entity_id
_entity_poly.type
_entity_poly.pdbx_seq_one_letter_code
_entity_poly.pdbx_strand_id
1 'polypeptide(L)' 'MSVLNEICKKKRSDVETRKTNVPLQDLKAQIQDQPPPRGFIKRLKAVDETGLALITEVKKASPSKGLIRADF' A
#
# COMPACT_ATOMS: atom_id res chain seq x y z
N MET A 1 -23.70 -7.04 -4.06
CA MET A 1 -22.47 -6.28 -4.30
C MET A 1 -21.28 -7.17 -3.95
N SER A 2 -20.13 -7.05 -4.61
CA SER A 2 -18.93 -7.83 -4.24
C SER A 2 -18.16 -7.14 -3.10
N VAL A 3 -17.38 -7.92 -2.34
CA VAL A 3 -16.44 -7.39 -1.33
C VAL A 3 -15.50 -6.35 -1.95
N LEU A 4 -15.07 -6.55 -3.20
CA LEU A 4 -14.26 -5.57 -3.93
C LEU A 4 -15.00 -4.24 -4.15
N ASN A 5 -16.29 -4.27 -4.50
CA ASN A 5 -17.08 -3.06 -4.68
C ASN A 5 -17.22 -2.27 -3.37
N GLU A 6 -17.38 -2.96 -2.25
CA GLU A 6 -17.44 -2.33 -0.92
C GLU A 6 -16.10 -1.68 -0.54
N ILE A 7 -14.99 -2.39 -0.74
CA ILE A 7 -13.62 -1.85 -0.53
C ILE A 7 -13.43 -0.59 -1.37
N CYS A 8 -13.75 -0.63 -2.66
CA CYS A 8 -13.59 0.50 -3.56
C CYS A 8 -14.50 1.68 -3.19
N LYS A 9 -15.76 1.43 -2.80
CA LYS A 9 -16.69 2.47 -2.35
C LYS A 9 -16.16 3.18 -1.11
N LYS A 10 -15.73 2.43 -0.09
CA LYS A 10 -15.14 2.98 1.12
C LYS A 10 -13.86 3.76 0.81
N LYS A 11 -12.98 3.22 -0.02
CA LYS A 11 -11.70 3.87 -0.36
C LYS A 11 -11.88 5.22 -1.05
N ARG A 12 -12.89 5.38 -1.91
CA ARG A 12 -13.19 6.68 -2.53
C ARG A 12 -13.56 7.73 -1.48
N SER A 13 -14.41 7.38 -0.52
CA SER A 13 -14.76 8.25 0.61
C SER A 13 -13.52 8.62 1.45
N ASP A 14 -12.65 7.65 1.73
CA ASP A 14 -11.40 7.89 2.46
C ASP A 14 -10.48 8.87 1.70
N VAL A 15 -10.39 8.72 0.36
CA VAL A 15 -9.54 9.57 -0.48
C VAL A 15 -10.05 11.01 -0.50
N GLU A 16 -11.37 11.23 -0.64
CA GLU A 16 -11.93 12.58 -0.61
C GLU A 16 -11.70 13.24 0.74
N THR A 17 -11.89 12.51 1.84
CA THR A 17 -11.58 13.01 3.19
C THR A 17 -10.09 13.39 3.33
N ARG A 18 -9.19 12.56 2.80
CA ARG A 18 -7.74 12.81 2.88
C ARG A 18 -7.30 13.98 2.01
N LYS A 19 -7.91 14.21 0.85
CA LYS A 19 -7.63 15.37 0.00
C LYS A 19 -7.99 16.68 0.69
N THR A 20 -9.07 16.69 1.49
CA THR A 20 -9.44 17.85 2.29
C THR A 20 -8.42 18.11 3.40
N ASN A 21 -7.93 17.06 4.07
CA ASN A 21 -6.98 17.19 5.17
C ASN A 21 -5.55 17.52 4.71
N VAL A 22 -5.13 16.97 3.56
CA VAL A 22 -3.84 17.23 2.93
C VAL A 22 -4.09 17.47 1.44
N PRO A 23 -4.25 18.74 1.04
CA PRO A 23 -4.39 19.11 -0.37
C PRO A 23 -3.26 18.56 -1.23
N LEU A 24 -3.56 18.31 -2.51
CA LEU A 24 -2.60 17.71 -3.44
C LEU A 24 -1.31 18.53 -3.58
N GLN A 25 -1.40 19.86 -3.51
CA GLN A 25 -0.24 20.74 -3.58
C GLN A 25 0.71 20.50 -2.41
N ASP A 26 0.17 20.42 -1.19
CA ASP A 26 0.95 20.19 0.02
C ASP A 26 1.55 18.79 0.02
N LEU A 27 0.80 17.78 -0.44
CA LEU A 27 1.33 16.43 -0.62
C LEU A 27 2.50 16.41 -1.63
N LYS A 28 2.41 17.16 -2.73
CA LYS A 28 3.51 17.26 -3.71
C LYS A 28 4.75 17.91 -3.11
N ALA A 29 4.57 18.95 -2.28
CA ALA A 29 5.68 19.58 -1.56
C ALA A 29 6.34 18.59 -0.60
N GLN A 30 5.57 17.90 0.25
CA GLN A 30 6.08 16.90 1.20
C GLN A 30 6.83 15.75 0.53
N ILE A 31 6.43 15.35 -0.69
CA ILE A 31 7.10 14.28 -1.44
C ILE A 31 8.50 14.69 -1.90
N GLN A 32 8.79 15.98 -2.11
CA GLN A 32 10.13 16.43 -2.52
C GLN A 32 11.18 16.16 -1.44
N ASP A 33 10.78 16.18 -0.18
CA ASP A 33 11.66 15.95 0.97
C ASP A 33 11.83 14.44 1.29
N GLN A 34 11.18 13.55 0.54
CA GLN A 34 11.29 12.11 0.76
C GLN A 34 12.57 11.53 0.14
N PRO A 35 13.18 10.51 0.77
CA PRO A 35 14.31 9.81 0.17
C PRO A 35 13.90 9.14 -1.16
N PRO A 36 14.86 8.92 -2.06
CA PRO A 36 14.58 8.29 -3.34
C PRO A 36 13.99 6.88 -3.17
N PRO A 37 13.11 6.43 -4.08
CA PRO A 37 12.57 5.08 -4.05
C PRO A 37 13.68 4.02 -4.06
N ARG A 38 13.52 2.97 -3.26
CA ARG A 38 14.52 1.88 -3.11
C ARG A 38 14.70 0.98 -4.34
N GLY A 39 13.90 1.17 -5.39
CA GLY A 39 13.98 0.37 -6.63
C GLY A 39 13.37 -1.03 -6.50
N PHE A 40 12.07 -1.10 -6.18
CA PHE A 40 11.34 -2.36 -5.94
C PHE A 40 11.55 -3.43 -7.04
N ILE A 41 11.29 -3.08 -8.30
CA ILE A 41 11.44 -4.00 -9.44
C ILE A 41 12.91 -4.38 -9.66
N LYS A 42 13.83 -3.42 -9.53
CA LYS A 42 15.27 -3.66 -9.69
C LYS A 42 15.74 -4.75 -8.71
N ARG A 43 15.29 -4.67 -7.45
CA ARG A 43 15.65 -5.67 -6.44
C ARG A 43 15.07 -7.04 -6.74
N LEU A 44 13.80 -7.12 -7.15
CA LEU A 44 13.19 -8.40 -7.50
C LEU A 44 13.92 -9.07 -8.66
N LYS A 45 14.21 -8.33 -9.74
CA LYS A 45 14.96 -8.85 -10.89
C LYS A 45 16.36 -9.36 -10.51
N ALA A 46 17.11 -8.59 -9.73
CA ALA A 46 18.46 -8.98 -9.32
C ALA A 46 18.48 -10.25 -8.43
N VAL A 47 17.44 -10.47 -7.62
CA VAL A 47 17.33 -11.71 -6.83
C VAL A 47 16.92 -12.88 -7.71
N ASP A 48 15.96 -12.66 -8.63
CA ASP A 48 15.45 -13.67 -9.56
C ASP A 48 16.54 -14.29 -10.45
N GLU A 49 17.62 -13.55 -10.71
CA GLU A 49 18.80 -14.05 -11.43
C GLU A 49 19.52 -15.19 -10.71
N THR A 50 19.44 -15.26 -9.37
CA THR A 50 20.23 -16.20 -8.56
C THR A 50 19.40 -17.00 -7.55
N GLY A 51 18.11 -16.72 -7.42
CA GLY A 51 17.23 -17.38 -6.45
C GLY A 51 15.78 -16.90 -6.51
N LEU A 52 14.98 -17.28 -5.53
CA LEU A 52 13.55 -16.94 -5.49
C LEU A 52 13.31 -15.50 -4.97
N ALA A 53 12.78 -14.64 -5.83
CA ALA A 53 12.37 -13.29 -5.43
C ALA A 53 11.03 -13.31 -4.67
N LEU A 54 11.06 -12.96 -3.38
CA LEU A 54 9.86 -12.94 -2.52
C LEU A 54 9.39 -11.52 -2.22
N ILE A 55 8.08 -11.29 -2.40
CA ILE A 55 7.38 -10.13 -1.84
C ILE A 55 6.62 -10.62 -0.62
N THR A 56 7.13 -10.33 0.57
CA THR A 56 6.51 -10.74 1.83
C THR A 56 5.52 -9.68 2.29
N GLU A 57 4.26 -10.07 2.46
CA GLU A 57 3.19 -9.19 2.95
C GLU A 57 3.14 -9.19 4.49
N VAL A 58 3.11 -8.01 5.11
CA VAL A 58 2.83 -7.84 6.54
C VAL A 58 1.35 -7.49 6.71
N LYS A 59 0.56 -8.39 7.33
CA LYS A 59 -0.91 -8.27 7.35
C LYS A 59 -1.57 -8.67 8.67
N LYS A 60 -2.40 -7.76 9.19
CA LYS A 60 -3.13 -7.96 10.45
C LYS A 60 -4.37 -8.84 10.29
N ALA A 61 -5.15 -8.62 9.24
CA ALA A 61 -6.43 -9.28 9.00
C ALA A 61 -6.80 -9.31 7.50
N SER A 62 -7.77 -10.16 7.12
CA SER A 62 -8.38 -10.14 5.78
C SER A 62 -9.89 -10.43 5.84
N PRO A 63 -10.68 -10.02 4.83
CA PRO A 63 -12.10 -10.36 4.77
C PRO A 63 -12.37 -11.88 4.78
N SER A 64 -11.47 -12.68 4.20
CA SER A 64 -11.64 -14.13 4.08
C SER A 64 -11.12 -14.93 5.27
N LYS A 65 -10.20 -14.38 6.06
CA LYS A 65 -9.54 -15.09 7.17
C LYS A 65 -9.73 -14.43 8.54
N GLY A 66 -10.41 -13.28 8.60
CA GLY A 66 -10.55 -12.53 9.84
C GLY A 66 -9.20 -12.02 10.34
N LEU A 67 -9.00 -12.01 11.66
CA LEU A 67 -7.74 -11.64 12.30
C LEU A 67 -6.67 -12.70 12.00
N ILE A 68 -5.56 -12.28 11.39
CA ILE A 68 -4.41 -13.13 11.05
C ILE A 68 -3.36 -13.09 12.16
N ARG A 69 -3.13 -11.90 12.74
CA ARG A 69 -2.16 -11.70 13.82
C ARG A 69 -2.70 -10.72 14.85
N ALA A 70 -2.88 -11.19 16.08
CA ALA A 70 -3.44 -10.41 17.17
C ALA A 70 -2.46 -9.36 17.71
N ASP A 71 -1.21 -9.76 17.94
CA ASP A 71 -0.11 -8.88 18.32
C ASP A 71 0.57 -8.32 17.05
N PHE A 72 0.15 -7.13 16.64
CA PHE A 72 0.46 -6.52 15.33
C PHE A 72 0.86 -5.07 15.45
#